data_AF-A0A431VPX5-F1
#
_entry.id   AF-A0A431VPX5-F1
#
_cell.length_a   1.000
_cell.length_b   1.000
_cell.length_c   1.000
_cell.angle_alpha   90.00
_cell.angle_beta   90.00
_cell.angle_gamma   90.00
#
_symmetry.space_group_name_H-M   'P 1'
#
loop_
_entity.id
_entity.type
_entity.pdbx_description
1 polymer ?
#
loop_
_entity_poly.entity_id
_entity_poly.type
_entity_poly.pdbx_seq_one_letter_code
_entity_poly.pdbx_strand_id
1 'polypeptide(L)'
;MLTPPPTPAEVVHLGNEAITVTGQSNADKAEMDVGLWAHEETLYSPRGDAAVVRFCWDAVKYHGCQVYLARPGGRVTPLKNSDVTRLLWTQDGEYLIGAGANTLRLWNLSDGMRSVVYQAKSGAPTTGGITRLWLEPNGRGRGDLCVATTEVVRYDQPGQLRPTLTLSAARYQLPTLQRLGLNTVQALEGEAACPSAR
;
A
#
# COMPACT_ATOMS: atom_id res chain seq x y z
N MET A 1 -32.60 -12.55 19.13
CA MET A 1 -31.27 -12.86 18.57
C MET A 1 -30.96 -11.79 17.55
N LEU A 2 -29.86 -11.04 17.71
CA LEU A 2 -29.44 -10.07 16.71
C LEU A 2 -28.84 -10.84 15.53
N THR A 3 -29.27 -10.54 14.31
CA THR A 3 -28.67 -11.09 13.09
C THR A 3 -27.21 -10.64 13.01
N PRO A 4 -26.25 -11.54 12.71
CA PRO A 4 -24.87 -11.14 12.54
C PRO A 4 -24.76 -10.09 11.42
N PRO A 5 -23.87 -9.10 11.56
CA PRO A 5 -23.67 -8.10 10.53
C PRO A 5 -23.27 -8.74 9.19
N PRO A 6 -23.74 -8.18 8.06
CA PRO A 6 -23.44 -8.72 6.74
C PRO A 6 -21.95 -8.63 6.44
N THR A 7 -21.44 -9.59 5.67
CA THR A 7 -20.06 -9.54 5.15
C THR A 7 -19.96 -8.36 4.19
N PRO A 8 -18.90 -7.52 4.28
CA PRO A 8 -18.74 -6.41 3.34
C PRO A 8 -18.57 -6.94 1.92
N ALA A 9 -19.21 -6.28 0.98
CA ALA A 9 -19.10 -6.59 -0.43
C ALA A 9 -19.10 -5.28 -1.23
N GLU A 10 -18.43 -5.32 -2.37
CA GLU A 10 -18.34 -4.22 -3.32
C GLU A 10 -18.63 -4.74 -4.72
N VAL A 11 -19.35 -3.97 -5.52
CA VAL A 11 -19.60 -4.31 -6.93
C VAL A 11 -18.65 -3.49 -7.80
N VAL A 12 -17.80 -4.17 -8.56
CA VAL A 12 -16.92 -3.53 -9.54
C VAL A 12 -17.44 -3.76 -10.95
N HIS A 13 -17.30 -2.75 -11.80
CA HIS A 13 -17.74 -2.81 -13.19
C HIS A 13 -16.54 -2.90 -14.15
N LEU A 14 -16.40 -4.01 -14.85
CA LEU A 14 -15.35 -4.22 -15.86
C LEU A 14 -16.00 -4.36 -17.23
N GLY A 15 -15.96 -3.29 -18.03
CA GLY A 15 -16.76 -3.20 -19.25
C GLY A 15 -18.26 -3.24 -18.91
N ASN A 16 -18.98 -4.20 -19.49
CA ASN A 16 -20.42 -4.41 -19.26
C ASN A 16 -20.71 -5.41 -18.13
N GLU A 17 -19.68 -5.94 -17.48
CA GLU A 17 -19.81 -6.95 -16.45
C GLU A 17 -19.83 -6.31 -15.05
N ALA A 18 -20.78 -6.72 -14.21
CA ALA A 18 -20.80 -6.39 -12.79
C ALA A 18 -20.29 -7.59 -11.98
N ILE A 19 -19.25 -7.38 -11.19
CA ILE A 19 -18.58 -8.43 -10.41
C ILE A 19 -18.67 -8.07 -8.94
N THR A 20 -19.32 -8.92 -8.15
CA THR A 20 -19.37 -8.78 -6.70
C THR A 20 -18.08 -9.32 -6.08
N VAL A 21 -17.39 -8.48 -5.33
CA VAL A 21 -16.20 -8.81 -4.55
C VAL A 21 -16.58 -8.80 -3.09
N THR A 22 -16.50 -9.95 -2.43
CA THR A 22 -16.84 -10.11 -1.02
C THR A 22 -15.57 -10.17 -0.17
N GLY A 23 -15.50 -9.32 0.85
CA GLY A 23 -14.41 -9.31 1.83
C GLY A 23 -14.52 -10.42 2.88
N GLN A 24 -13.66 -10.36 3.88
CA GLN A 24 -13.77 -11.24 5.05
C GLN A 24 -14.89 -10.78 5.98
N SER A 25 -15.36 -11.70 6.83
CA SER A 25 -16.23 -11.37 7.96
C SER A 25 -15.55 -11.73 9.27
N ASN A 26 -15.69 -10.86 10.25
CA ASN A 26 -15.39 -11.10 11.66
C ASN A 26 -16.64 -10.87 12.52
N ALA A 27 -17.83 -11.07 11.94
CA ALA A 27 -19.12 -10.92 12.61
C ALA A 27 -19.27 -11.84 13.84
N ASP A 28 -18.57 -12.98 13.84
CA ASP A 28 -18.45 -13.92 14.95
C ASP A 28 -17.60 -13.37 16.12
N LYS A 29 -16.84 -12.31 15.89
CA LYS A 29 -15.96 -11.66 16.88
C LYS A 29 -16.50 -10.30 17.34
N ALA A 30 -17.77 -9.98 17.07
CA ALA A 30 -18.39 -8.70 17.40
C ALA A 30 -18.41 -8.37 18.91
N GLU A 31 -18.16 -9.34 19.79
CA GLU A 31 -18.02 -9.13 21.24
C GLU A 31 -16.61 -8.67 21.66
N MET A 32 -15.61 -8.81 20.77
CA MET A 32 -14.30 -8.19 20.96
C MET A 32 -14.40 -6.74 20.48
N ASP A 33 -13.62 -5.81 21.06
CA ASP A 33 -13.50 -4.42 20.59
C ASP A 33 -12.72 -4.36 19.26
N VAL A 34 -13.23 -5.10 18.28
CA VAL A 34 -12.75 -5.24 16.92
C VAL A 34 -13.84 -4.70 16.00
N GLY A 35 -13.48 -3.67 15.25
CA GLY A 35 -14.30 -3.16 14.17
C GLY A 35 -14.58 -4.24 13.14
N LEU A 36 -15.72 -4.12 12.48
CA LEU A 36 -16.09 -5.03 11.40
C LEU A 36 -15.24 -4.76 10.17
N TRP A 37 -14.97 -5.79 9.38
CA TRP A 37 -14.43 -5.59 8.05
C TRP A 37 -15.36 -4.67 7.24
N ALA A 38 -14.77 -3.68 6.60
CA ALA A 38 -15.45 -2.71 5.77
C ALA A 38 -14.71 -2.52 4.45
N HIS A 39 -15.45 -2.11 3.42
CA HIS A 39 -14.85 -1.63 2.18
C HIS A 39 -14.11 -0.33 2.43
N GLU A 40 -12.89 -0.23 1.93
CA GLU A 40 -12.03 0.96 2.11
C GLU A 40 -11.65 1.60 0.77
N GLU A 41 -11.44 0.79 -0.27
CA GLU A 41 -10.89 1.30 -1.52
C GLU A 41 -11.18 0.39 -2.71
N THR A 42 -11.50 0.98 -3.86
CA THR A 42 -11.62 0.30 -5.15
C THR A 42 -10.72 1.02 -6.16
N LEU A 43 -9.80 0.30 -6.81
CA LEU A 43 -8.93 0.84 -7.86
C LEU A 43 -9.05 0.02 -9.15
N TYR A 44 -9.38 0.69 -10.24
CA TYR A 44 -9.42 0.09 -11.57
C TYR A 44 -8.03 0.11 -12.21
N SER A 45 -7.67 -1.01 -12.86
CA SER A 45 -6.46 -1.11 -13.68
C SER A 45 -6.53 -0.08 -14.82
N PRO A 46 -5.44 0.65 -15.13
CA PRO A 46 -5.39 1.53 -16.30
C PRO A 46 -5.68 0.84 -17.64
N ARG A 47 -5.52 -0.49 -17.70
CA ARG A 47 -5.88 -1.31 -18.88
C ARG A 47 -7.40 -1.55 -19.00
N GLY A 48 -8.18 -1.31 -17.95
CA GLY A 48 -9.62 -1.58 -17.89
C GLY A 48 -9.99 -3.06 -17.76
N ASP A 49 -9.01 -3.95 -17.59
CA ASP A 49 -9.17 -5.41 -17.58
C ASP A 49 -9.15 -6.03 -16.18
N ALA A 50 -9.07 -5.20 -15.14
CA ALA A 50 -9.06 -5.62 -13.74
C ALA A 50 -9.48 -4.48 -12.81
N ALA A 51 -9.94 -4.84 -11.62
CA ALA A 51 -10.09 -3.94 -10.49
C ALA A 51 -9.57 -4.61 -9.23
N VAL A 52 -9.12 -3.81 -8.26
CA VAL A 52 -8.79 -4.30 -6.93
C VAL A 52 -9.68 -3.64 -5.91
N VAL A 53 -10.13 -4.43 -4.94
CA VAL A 53 -10.93 -3.96 -3.82
C VAL A 53 -10.21 -4.29 -2.54
N ARG A 54 -10.01 -3.28 -1.68
CA ARG A 54 -9.41 -3.41 -0.36
C ARG A 54 -10.50 -3.32 0.69
N PHE A 55 -10.54 -4.34 1.53
CA PHE A 55 -11.33 -4.35 2.76
C PHE A 55 -10.38 -4.29 3.93
N CYS A 56 -10.74 -3.56 4.98
CA CYS A 56 -9.97 -3.53 6.21
C CYS A 56 -10.87 -3.57 7.43
N TRP A 57 -10.26 -3.86 8.56
CA TRP A 57 -10.87 -3.74 9.87
C TRP A 57 -9.88 -3.07 10.82
N ASP A 58 -10.42 -2.44 11.84
CA ASP A 58 -9.65 -1.73 12.85
C ASP A 58 -10.06 -2.17 14.25
N ALA A 59 -9.09 -2.30 15.13
CA ALA A 59 -9.25 -2.42 16.57
C ALA A 59 -8.22 -1.54 17.25
N VAL A 60 -8.42 -1.25 18.53
CA VAL A 60 -7.55 -0.34 19.31
C VAL A 60 -6.05 -0.67 19.17
N LYS A 61 -5.69 -1.95 18.99
CA LYS A 61 -4.29 -2.40 18.85
C LYS A 61 -3.94 -3.02 17.50
N TYR A 62 -4.93 -3.33 16.67
CA TYR A 62 -4.72 -4.12 15.47
C TYR A 62 -5.41 -3.47 14.29
N HIS A 63 -4.76 -3.54 13.16
CA HIS A 63 -5.32 -3.18 11.87
C HIS A 63 -5.00 -4.32 10.93
N GLY A 64 -5.90 -4.60 9.99
CA GLY A 64 -5.62 -5.57 8.96
C GLY A 64 -6.40 -5.28 7.70
N CYS A 65 -5.72 -5.37 6.57
CA CYS A 65 -6.33 -5.25 5.26
C CYS A 65 -6.20 -6.54 4.46
N GLN A 66 -7.15 -6.74 3.55
CA GLN A 66 -7.07 -7.73 2.49
C GLN A 66 -7.46 -7.07 1.18
N VAL A 67 -6.70 -7.40 0.13
CA VAL A 67 -6.95 -6.90 -1.22
C VAL A 67 -7.34 -8.06 -2.11
N TYR A 68 -8.42 -7.88 -2.84
CA TYR A 68 -8.96 -8.83 -3.79
C TYR A 68 -8.81 -8.27 -5.20
N LEU A 69 -8.40 -9.12 -6.13
CA LEU A 69 -8.31 -8.82 -7.56
C LEU A 69 -9.53 -9.40 -8.26
N ALA A 70 -10.33 -8.53 -8.87
CA ALA A 70 -11.43 -8.86 -9.74
C ALA A 70 -11.00 -8.74 -11.21
N ARG A 71 -11.44 -9.69 -12.03
CA ARG A 71 -11.16 -9.76 -13.47
C ARG A 71 -12.40 -10.23 -14.23
N PRO A 72 -12.51 -9.93 -15.53
CA PRO A 72 -13.62 -10.39 -16.36
C PRO A 72 -13.90 -11.89 -16.23
N GLY A 73 -15.16 -12.27 -16.39
CA GLY A 73 -15.66 -13.62 -16.15
C GLY A 73 -15.91 -13.93 -14.67
N GLY A 74 -16.16 -12.90 -13.85
CA GLY A 74 -16.48 -13.01 -12.43
C GLY A 74 -15.34 -13.53 -11.55
N ARG A 75 -14.10 -13.53 -12.05
CA ARG A 75 -12.96 -14.11 -11.32
C ARG A 75 -12.49 -13.15 -10.23
N VAL A 76 -12.65 -13.55 -8.98
CA VAL A 76 -12.16 -12.83 -7.80
C VAL A 76 -11.13 -13.68 -7.08
N THR A 77 -9.94 -13.11 -6.83
CA THR A 77 -8.85 -13.81 -6.11
C THR A 77 -8.22 -12.91 -5.05
N PRO A 78 -8.02 -13.39 -3.81
CA PRO A 78 -7.28 -12.63 -2.80
C PRO A 78 -5.81 -12.51 -3.20
N LEU A 79 -5.24 -11.32 -3.04
CA LEU A 79 -3.82 -11.08 -3.25
C LEU A 79 -3.02 -11.57 -2.04
N LYS A 80 -1.93 -12.28 -2.30
CA LYS A 80 -1.02 -12.78 -1.27
C LYS A 80 -0.34 -11.62 -0.53
N ASN A 81 -0.24 -11.72 0.79
CA ASN A 81 0.37 -10.73 1.68
C ASN A 81 -0.19 -9.31 1.46
N SER A 82 -1.52 -9.20 1.33
CA SER A 82 -2.23 -7.97 0.97
C SER A 82 -2.61 -7.08 2.15
N ASP A 83 -1.99 -7.31 3.31
CA ASP A 83 -2.07 -6.37 4.43
C ASP A 83 -1.21 -5.13 4.12
N VAL A 84 -1.82 -4.20 3.40
CA VAL A 84 -1.27 -2.93 2.94
C VAL A 84 -2.26 -1.81 3.17
N THR A 85 -1.74 -0.63 3.47
CA THR A 85 -2.51 0.60 3.75
C THR A 85 -2.57 1.54 2.55
N ARG A 86 -1.79 1.28 1.50
CA ARG A 86 -1.77 2.05 0.25
C ARG A 86 -1.70 1.11 -0.94
N LEU A 87 -2.35 1.50 -2.03
CA LEU A 87 -2.31 0.82 -3.31
C LEU A 87 -2.05 1.81 -4.45
N LEU A 88 -1.39 1.36 -5.51
CA LEU A 88 -1.14 2.14 -6.72
C LEU A 88 -0.93 1.21 -7.92
N TRP A 89 -1.63 1.45 -9.02
CA TRP A 89 -1.36 0.76 -10.28
C TRP A 89 -0.17 1.36 -11.01
N THR A 90 0.65 0.54 -11.68
CA THR A 90 1.55 1.03 -12.72
C THR A 90 0.77 1.59 -13.89
N GLN A 91 1.30 2.61 -14.56
CA GLN A 91 0.63 3.23 -15.71
C GLN A 91 0.34 2.23 -16.83
N ASP A 92 1.22 1.25 -17.01
CA ASP A 92 1.03 0.17 -17.97
C ASP A 92 0.02 -0.90 -17.52
N GLY A 93 -0.51 -0.84 -16.29
CA GLY A 93 -1.46 -1.79 -15.71
C GLY A 93 -0.92 -3.20 -15.44
N GLU A 94 0.38 -3.43 -15.57
CA GLU A 94 0.97 -4.76 -15.35
C GLU A 94 1.13 -5.13 -13.89
N TYR A 95 1.33 -4.11 -13.03
CA TYR A 95 1.62 -4.33 -11.63
C TYR A 95 0.72 -3.48 -10.75
N LEU A 96 0.28 -4.10 -9.67
CA LEU A 96 -0.21 -3.39 -8.51
C LEU A 96 0.94 -3.22 -7.52
N ILE A 97 1.09 -2.01 -7.00
CA ILE A 97 2.03 -1.65 -5.94
C ILE A 97 1.22 -1.51 -4.66
N GLY A 98 1.74 -2.03 -3.55
CA GLY A 98 1.16 -1.80 -2.24
C GLY A 98 2.21 -1.50 -1.20
N ALA A 99 1.83 -0.70 -0.21
CA ALA A 99 2.68 -0.39 0.93
C ALA A 99 1.98 -0.74 2.24
N GLY A 100 2.68 -1.51 3.08
CA GLY A 100 2.32 -1.71 4.48
C GLY A 100 3.07 -0.73 5.40
N ALA A 101 3.23 -1.10 6.68
CA ALA A 101 3.95 -0.28 7.64
C ALA A 101 5.37 0.07 7.17
N ASN A 102 6.17 -0.92 6.79
CA ASN A 102 7.56 -0.73 6.32
C ASN A 102 7.91 -1.60 5.11
N THR A 103 6.91 -2.17 4.45
CA THR A 103 7.11 -3.08 3.32
C THR A 103 6.48 -2.51 2.06
N LEU A 104 7.20 -2.62 0.96
CA LEU A 104 6.70 -2.39 -0.39
C LEU A 104 6.45 -3.73 -1.04
N ARG A 105 5.34 -3.85 -1.75
CA ARG A 105 4.92 -5.05 -2.45
C ARG A 105 4.59 -4.70 -3.88
N LEU A 106 4.96 -5.58 -4.79
CA LEU A 106 4.68 -5.48 -6.21
C LEU A 106 4.06 -6.79 -6.67
N TRP A 107 2.78 -6.77 -6.98
CA TRP A 107 2.07 -7.91 -7.55
C TRP A 107 2.13 -7.84 -9.07
N ASN A 108 2.82 -8.79 -9.68
CA ASN A 108 2.62 -9.13 -11.08
C ASN A 108 1.39 -10.04 -11.13
N LEU A 109 0.34 -9.60 -11.83
CA LEU A 109 -0.93 -10.31 -11.83
C LEU A 109 -0.88 -11.67 -12.57
N SER A 110 0.22 -11.99 -13.24
CA SER A 110 0.48 -13.25 -13.95
C SER A 110 1.44 -14.17 -13.20
N ASP A 111 2.52 -13.62 -12.62
CA ASP A 111 3.70 -14.42 -12.22
C ASP A 111 4.04 -14.37 -10.71
N GLY A 112 3.26 -13.63 -9.91
CA GLY A 112 3.39 -13.62 -8.45
C GLY A 112 3.78 -12.27 -7.85
N MET A 113 4.41 -12.27 -6.67
CA MET A 113 4.61 -11.08 -5.86
C MET A 113 6.06 -10.93 -5.41
N ARG A 114 6.58 -9.71 -5.51
CA ARG A 114 7.88 -9.29 -4.96
C ARG A 114 7.64 -8.36 -3.78
N SER A 115 8.51 -8.40 -2.79
CA SER A 115 8.45 -7.49 -1.65
C SER A 115 9.84 -7.05 -1.20
N VAL A 116 9.94 -5.81 -0.73
CA VAL A 116 11.16 -5.27 -0.11
C VAL A 116 10.79 -4.53 1.17
N VAL A 117 11.67 -4.57 2.17
CA VAL A 117 11.54 -3.74 3.37
C VAL A 117 12.12 -2.37 3.06
N TYR A 118 11.33 -1.32 3.25
CA TYR A 118 11.81 0.04 3.17
C TYR A 118 12.80 0.29 4.30
N GLN A 119 13.99 0.76 3.92
CA GLN A 119 15.04 1.14 4.86
C GLN A 119 15.24 2.66 4.86
N ALA A 120 15.30 3.22 6.06
CA ALA A 120 15.70 4.59 6.32
C ALA A 120 17.12 4.86 5.83
N LYS A 121 17.53 6.14 5.87
CA LYS A 121 18.92 6.53 5.58
C LYS A 121 19.92 5.84 6.52
N SER A 122 19.53 5.62 7.77
CA SER A 122 20.34 4.91 8.78
C SER A 122 20.48 3.40 8.51
N GLY A 123 19.79 2.85 7.51
CA GLY A 123 19.71 1.41 7.26
C GLY A 123 18.72 0.68 8.17
N ALA A 124 18.17 1.34 9.18
CA ALA A 124 17.12 0.78 10.03
C ALA A 124 15.76 0.74 9.31
N PRO A 125 14.85 -0.18 9.69
CA PRO A 125 13.45 -0.09 9.28
C PRO A 125 12.84 1.24 9.72
N THR A 126 12.02 1.85 8.87
CA THR A 126 11.30 3.07 9.25
C THR A 126 10.32 2.81 10.40
N THR A 127 10.21 3.77 11.32
CA THR A 127 9.24 3.77 12.43
C THR A 127 7.97 4.58 12.12
N GLY A 128 8.01 5.52 11.16
CA GLY A 128 6.90 6.44 10.88
C GLY A 128 5.98 6.03 9.72
N GLY A 129 6.20 4.84 9.15
CA GLY A 129 5.30 4.30 8.13
C GLY A 129 5.52 4.89 6.73
N ILE A 130 5.04 4.18 5.71
CA ILE A 130 4.95 4.70 4.35
C ILE A 130 3.71 5.59 4.25
N THR A 131 3.92 6.85 3.88
CA THR A 131 2.85 7.86 3.85
C THR A 131 2.30 8.07 2.45
N ARG A 132 3.13 7.92 1.42
CA ARG A 132 2.77 8.18 0.02
C ARG A 132 3.48 7.25 -0.95
N LEU A 133 2.76 6.88 -2.01
CA LEU A 133 3.26 6.21 -3.21
C LEU A 133 2.94 7.08 -4.42
N TRP A 134 3.87 7.21 -5.35
CA TRP A 134 3.61 7.79 -6.68
C TRP A 134 4.57 7.22 -7.70
N LEU A 135 4.20 7.31 -8.98
CA LEU A 135 5.07 6.94 -10.08
C LEU A 135 5.66 8.20 -10.68
N GLU A 136 6.94 8.14 -10.99
CA GLU A 136 7.61 9.21 -11.71
C GLU A 136 8.06 8.75 -13.10
N PRO A 137 7.72 9.48 -14.17
CA PRO A 137 8.16 9.14 -15.52
C PRO A 137 9.68 9.02 -15.59
N ASN A 138 10.17 7.93 -16.18
CA ASN A 138 11.60 7.67 -16.35
C ASN A 138 12.02 7.61 -17.83
N GLY A 139 11.11 7.95 -18.75
CA GLY A 139 11.32 7.86 -20.20
C GLY A 139 11.41 6.44 -20.76
N ARG A 140 11.22 5.40 -19.92
CA ARG A 140 11.38 3.98 -20.28
C ARG A 140 10.08 3.17 -20.11
N GLY A 141 8.92 3.84 -20.15
CA GLY A 141 7.61 3.21 -19.98
C GLY A 141 7.02 3.48 -18.59
N ARG A 142 6.85 2.43 -17.78
CA ARG A 142 6.07 2.39 -16.51
C ARG A 142 6.42 3.40 -15.40
N GLY A 143 7.52 4.14 -15.55
CA GLY A 143 8.05 5.02 -14.52
C GLY A 143 8.75 4.27 -13.39
N ASP A 144 9.39 5.04 -12.51
CA ASP A 144 9.97 4.54 -11.27
C ASP A 144 9.00 4.77 -10.12
N LEU A 145 9.02 3.88 -9.13
CA LEU A 145 8.20 4.00 -7.93
C LEU A 145 8.90 4.94 -6.93
N CYS A 146 8.21 6.00 -6.54
CA CYS A 146 8.63 6.90 -5.49
C CYS A 146 7.80 6.66 -4.23
N VAL A 147 8.49 6.62 -3.09
CA VAL A 147 7.92 6.22 -1.79
C VAL A 147 8.33 7.24 -0.75
N ALA A 148 7.37 7.90 -0.13
CA ALA A 148 7.62 8.81 0.98
C ALA A 148 7.37 8.13 2.32
N THR A 149 8.23 8.43 3.28
CA THR A 149 8.09 8.06 4.68
C THR A 149 8.28 9.29 5.56
N THR A 150 7.61 9.28 6.70
CA THR A 150 7.98 10.11 7.85
C THR A 150 8.89 9.29 8.74
N GLU A 151 9.95 9.92 9.24
CA GLU A 151 10.83 9.32 10.25
C GLU A 151 10.90 10.26 11.44
N VAL A 152 10.57 9.74 12.62
CA VAL A 152 10.83 10.44 13.87
C VAL A 152 12.19 9.96 14.35
N VAL A 153 13.24 10.72 14.05
CA VAL A 153 14.55 10.44 14.63
C VAL A 153 14.46 10.78 16.12
N ARG A 154 14.63 9.77 16.98
CA ARG A 154 14.80 9.97 18.41
C ARG A 154 16.25 9.62 18.76
N TYR A 155 16.88 10.53 19.49
CA TYR A 155 18.21 10.45 20.12
C TYR A 155 19.40 10.81 19.21
N ASP A 156 19.94 12.01 19.42
CA ASP A 156 21.34 12.36 19.10
C ASP A 156 22.27 12.06 20.28
N GLN A 157 21.80 12.20 21.53
CA GLN A 157 22.51 11.79 22.76
C GLN A 157 21.57 11.30 23.90
N PRO A 158 22.08 10.48 24.85
CA PRO A 158 21.34 10.14 26.08
C PRO A 158 20.98 11.42 26.85
N GLY A 159 19.69 11.70 27.02
CA GLY A 159 19.19 12.82 27.82
C GLY A 159 18.86 14.11 27.07
N GLN A 160 19.11 14.19 25.76
CA GLN A 160 18.60 15.30 24.93
C GLN A 160 17.54 14.79 23.94
N LEU A 161 16.27 15.07 24.25
CA LEU A 161 15.17 14.84 23.31
C LEU A 161 15.08 16.04 22.37
N ARG A 162 15.75 15.97 21.22
CA ARG A 162 15.39 16.80 20.06
C ARG A 162 14.66 15.92 19.05
N PRO A 163 13.33 15.74 19.18
CA PRO A 163 12.57 15.02 18.17
C PRO A 163 12.67 15.82 16.88
N THR A 164 13.39 15.27 15.92
CA THR A 164 13.50 15.85 14.58
C THR A 164 12.69 14.97 13.65
N LEU A 165 11.60 15.53 13.13
CA LEU A 165 10.80 14.86 12.11
C LEU A 165 11.50 15.07 10.77
N THR A 166 11.90 13.98 10.14
CA THR A 166 12.46 13.99 8.79
C THR A 166 11.48 13.37 7.81
N LEU A 167 11.40 13.95 6.63
CA LEU A 167 10.66 13.38 5.50
C LEU A 167 11.67 12.77 4.54
N SER A 168 11.44 11.51 4.17
CA SER A 168 12.31 10.78 3.26
C SER A 168 11.53 10.34 2.03
N ALA A 169 12.12 10.46 0.85
CA ALA A 169 11.60 9.93 -0.40
C ALA A 169 12.63 9.03 -1.07
N ALA A 170 12.26 7.77 -1.29
CA ALA A 170 13.10 6.81 -1.99
C ALA A 170 12.54 6.55 -3.40
N ARG A 171 13.44 6.41 -4.37
CA ARG A 171 13.12 6.00 -5.74
C ARG A 171 13.49 4.55 -5.94
N TYR A 172 12.59 3.77 -6.52
CA TYR A 172 12.74 2.35 -6.80
C TYR A 172 12.50 2.08 -8.29
N GLN A 173 13.37 1.27 -8.87
CA GLN A 173 13.19 0.75 -10.23
C GLN A 173 12.12 -0.33 -10.23
N LEU A 174 11.22 -0.30 -11.23
CA LEU A 174 10.27 -1.38 -11.48
C LEU A 174 10.73 -2.25 -12.67
N PRO A 175 10.48 -3.57 -12.64
CA PRO A 175 9.75 -4.33 -11.61
C PRO A 175 10.66 -4.93 -10.51
N THR A 176 11.95 -4.58 -10.48
CA THR A 176 12.93 -5.23 -9.58
C THR A 176 12.79 -4.79 -8.12
N LEU A 177 12.14 -3.65 -7.86
CA LEU A 177 12.14 -2.97 -6.55
C LEU A 177 13.57 -2.66 -6.06
N GLN A 178 14.50 -2.40 -6.98
CA GLN A 178 15.85 -1.94 -6.64
C GLN A 178 15.81 -0.46 -6.28
N ARG A 179 16.31 -0.08 -5.09
CA ARG A 179 16.40 1.33 -4.68
C ARG A 179 17.48 2.04 -5.49
N LEU A 180 17.08 3.09 -6.22
CA LEU A 180 17.94 3.93 -7.05
C LEU A 180 18.49 5.15 -6.28
N GLY A 181 17.71 5.65 -5.31
CA GLY A 181 18.11 6.82 -4.54
C GLY A 181 17.25 7.03 -3.30
N LEU A 182 17.70 7.92 -2.42
CA LEU A 182 17.01 8.36 -1.22
C LEU A 182 17.33 9.84 -0.98
N ASN A 183 16.28 10.64 -0.88
CA ASN A 183 16.34 12.04 -0.46
C ASN A 183 15.72 12.15 0.93
N THR A 184 16.35 12.92 1.82
CA THR A 184 15.84 13.18 3.18
C THR A 184 15.95 14.67 3.44
N VAL A 185 14.85 15.26 3.90
CA VAL A 185 14.74 16.68 4.27
C VAL A 185 14.18 16.80 5.68
N GLN A 186 14.42 17.92 6.34
CA GLN A 186 13.72 18.23 7.58
C GLN A 186 12.25 18.49 7.28
N ALA A 187 11.33 18.04 8.14
CA ALA A 187 9.90 18.24 7.87
C ALA A 187 9.50 19.72 7.79
N LEU A 188 10.24 20.60 8.47
CA LEU A 188 10.07 22.06 8.38
C LEU A 188 10.52 22.64 7.03
N GLU A 189 11.33 21.91 6.26
CA GLU A 189 11.87 22.34 4.96
C GLU A 189 10.95 21.95 3.78
N GLY A 190 9.86 21.21 4.02
CA GLY A 190 8.88 20.81 3.00
C GLY A 190 8.90 19.31 2.68
N GLU A 191 8.29 18.91 1.56
CA GLU A 191 8.19 17.50 1.15
C GLU A 191 9.51 16.98 0.54
N ALA A 192 9.86 15.73 0.84
CA ALA A 192 10.97 15.06 0.16
C ALA A 192 10.60 14.75 -1.29
N ALA A 193 11.27 15.39 -2.24
CA ALA A 193 11.09 15.11 -3.67
C ALA A 193 11.66 13.73 -4.05
N CYS A 194 11.06 13.11 -5.07
CA CYS A 194 11.60 11.86 -5.59
C CYS A 194 13.03 12.07 -6.10
N PRO A 195 14.01 11.21 -5.72
CA PRO A 195 15.38 11.30 -6.21
C PRO A 195 15.47 11.38 -7.74
N SER A 196 16.27 12.30 -8.26
CA SER A 196 16.57 12.36 -9.68
C SER A 196 17.34 11.11 -10.12
N ALA A 197 17.18 10.72 -11.39
CA ALA A 197 18.03 9.70 -11.98
C ALA A 197 19.45 10.26 -12.04
N ARG A 198 20.44 9.49 -11.58
CA ARG A 198 21.85 9.79 -11.83
C ARG A 198 22.23 9.45 -13.26
#